data_AF-A0A811KPW9-F1
#
_entry.id   AF-A0A811KPW9-F1
#
_cell.length_a   1.000
_cell.length_b   1.000
_cell.length_c   1.000
_cell.angle_alpha   90.00
_cell.angle_beta   90.00
_cell.angle_gamma   90.00
#
_symmetry.space_group_name_H-M   'P 1'
#
loop_
_entity.id
_entity.type
_entity.pdbx_description
1 polymer ?
#
loop_
_entity_poly.entity_id
_entity_poly.type
_entity_poly.pdbx_seq_one_letter_code
_entity_poly.pdbx_strand_id
1 'polypeptide(L)'
;MLFASLQLLVTIVSFMQHVYSWWSYSNVFHCRSTLAANATLSSRFLAYDIVIFDFGLMHRILGTTECVANYLDGGYMRCSWCVEQAAALTLLLACVCCIPRPVWLLWPALLMQSSYVLGMAILTMAIAPKMLEALTQVVDQELGIALVSYCSGVAFNWVFTFILWHYYWGMEKKQLEMGQGHTNELEQDVSVQRK
;
A
#
# COMPACT_ATOMS: atom_id res chain seq x y z
N MET A 1 -14.14 -2.99 3.66
CA MET A 1 -14.39 -1.54 3.54
C MET A 1 -13.47 -0.72 4.42
N LEU A 2 -13.49 -0.90 5.76
CA LEU A 2 -12.62 -0.14 6.69
C LEU A 2 -11.15 -0.10 6.26
N PHE A 3 -10.52 -1.25 6.00
CA PHE A 3 -9.12 -1.31 5.57
C PHE A 3 -8.86 -0.56 4.25
N ALA A 4 -9.75 -0.70 3.26
CA ALA A 4 -9.63 0.01 1.99
C ALA A 4 -9.77 1.52 2.16
N SER A 5 -10.67 1.98 3.02
CA SER A 5 -10.84 3.41 3.34
C SER A 5 -9.64 3.98 4.08
N LEU A 6 -9.08 3.23 5.04
CA LEU A 6 -7.87 3.64 5.76
C LEU A 6 -6.67 3.70 4.81
N GLN A 7 -6.49 2.70 3.95
CA GLN A 7 -5.39 2.69 2.99
C GLN A 7 -5.55 3.80 1.93
N LEU A 8 -6.78 4.08 1.51
CA LEU A 8 -7.06 5.21 0.62
C LEU A 8 -6.70 6.54 1.30
N LEU A 9 -7.03 6.71 2.59
CA LEU A 9 -6.64 7.91 3.34
C LEU A 9 -5.11 8.07 3.39
N VAL A 10 -4.37 7.01 3.74
CA VAL A 10 -2.90 7.03 3.75
C VAL A 10 -2.34 7.42 2.38
N THR A 11 -2.90 6.83 1.31
CA THR A 11 -2.47 7.10 -0.08
C THR A 11 -2.75 8.55 -0.48
N ILE A 12 -3.92 9.10 -0.12
CA ILE A 12 -4.27 10.50 -0.39
C ILE A 12 -3.33 11.44 0.37
N VAL A 13 -3.09 11.18 1.66
CA VAL A 13 -2.18 12.01 2.47
C VAL A 13 -0.78 11.99 1.88
N SER A 14 -0.27 10.82 1.45
CA SER A 14 1.03 10.74 0.79
C SER A 14 1.06 11.47 -0.55
N PHE A 15 0.01 11.35 -1.36
CA PHE A 15 -0.10 12.13 -2.59
C PHE A 15 -0.07 13.65 -2.32
N MET A 16 -0.69 14.11 -1.23
CA MET A 16 -0.62 15.52 -0.83
C MET A 16 0.80 15.97 -0.47
N GLN A 17 1.68 15.07 0.02
CA GLN A 17 3.10 15.38 0.21
C GLN A 17 3.76 15.74 -1.12
N HIS A 18 3.48 14.96 -2.17
CA HIS A 18 4.02 15.20 -3.51
C HIS A 18 3.47 16.49 -4.14
N VAL A 19 2.17 16.74 -4.02
CA VAL A 19 1.54 17.99 -4.50
C VAL A 19 2.14 19.22 -3.80
N TYR A 20 2.28 19.16 -2.47
CA TYR A 20 2.87 20.25 -1.71
C TYR A 20 4.35 20.47 -2.06
N SER A 21 5.12 19.39 -2.19
CA SER A 21 6.53 19.42 -2.58
C SER A 21 6.70 20.07 -3.96
N TRP A 22 5.85 19.70 -4.92
CA TRP A 22 5.88 20.24 -6.27
C TRP A 22 5.63 21.74 -6.27
N TRP A 23 4.58 22.20 -5.57
CA TRP A 23 4.24 23.62 -5.50
C TRP A 23 5.37 24.43 -4.82
N SER A 24 5.84 23.99 -3.66
CA SER A 24 6.73 24.81 -2.84
C SER A 24 8.20 24.76 -3.28
N TYR A 25 8.65 23.60 -3.78
CA TYR A 25 10.08 23.33 -4.03
C TYR A 25 10.39 22.96 -5.49
N SER A 26 9.39 22.93 -6.39
CA SER A 26 9.53 22.51 -7.80
C SER A 26 10.16 21.12 -7.97
N ASN A 27 10.06 20.26 -6.94
CA ASN A 27 10.57 18.90 -6.91
C ASN A 27 9.43 17.94 -6.55
N VAL A 28 9.40 16.75 -7.14
CA VAL A 28 8.32 15.76 -6.93
C VAL A 28 8.26 15.26 -5.49
N PHE A 29 9.42 15.07 -4.85
CA PHE A 29 9.49 14.74 -3.43
C PHE A 29 10.73 15.38 -2.80
N HIS A 30 10.53 16.44 -2.02
CA HIS A 30 11.60 17.14 -1.33
C HIS A 30 11.60 16.75 0.16
N CYS A 31 12.12 15.55 0.45
CA CYS A 31 12.27 15.07 1.81
C CYS A 31 13.69 15.31 2.35
N ARG A 32 13.77 16.01 3.48
CA ARG A 32 14.98 16.10 4.30
C ARG A 32 14.67 15.57 5.68
N SER A 33 15.45 14.59 6.13
CA SER A 33 15.27 13.94 7.44
C SER A 33 16.00 14.68 8.56
N THR A 34 16.98 15.53 8.23
CA THR A 34 17.73 16.37 9.18
C THR A 34 16.97 17.67 9.48
N LEU A 35 15.99 17.61 10.38
CA LEU A 35 15.23 18.79 10.81
C LEU A 35 15.76 19.37 12.13
N ALA A 36 15.84 20.71 12.18
CA ALA A 36 16.01 21.42 13.44
C ALA A 36 14.78 21.24 14.34
N ALA A 37 14.97 21.23 15.67
CA ALA A 37 13.88 21.02 16.64
C ALA A 37 12.70 22.01 16.47
N ASN A 38 12.97 23.23 15.99
CA ASN A 38 11.98 24.28 15.73
C ASN A 38 11.42 24.28 14.30
N ALA A 39 11.60 23.20 13.53
CA ALA A 39 11.07 23.10 12.18
C ALA A 39 9.53 23.19 12.15
N THR A 40 9.00 23.84 11.12
CA THR A 40 7.55 23.99 10.92
C THR A 40 6.88 22.64 10.68
N LEU A 41 5.57 22.56 10.98
CA LEU A 41 4.79 21.34 10.77
C LEU A 41 4.86 20.85 9.31
N SER A 42 4.91 21.77 8.35
CA SER A 42 5.04 21.46 6.93
C SER A 42 6.38 20.80 6.61
N SER A 43 7.49 21.32 7.14
CA SER A 43 8.80 20.66 6.98
C SER A 43 8.82 19.27 7.60
N ARG A 44 8.19 19.08 8.77
CA ARG A 44 8.07 17.76 9.41
C ARG A 44 7.23 16.80 8.59
N PHE A 45 6.17 17.30 7.96
CA PHE A 45 5.32 16.51 7.07
C PHE A 45 6.10 16.00 5.84
N LEU A 46 7.07 16.76 5.31
CA LEU A 46 7.91 16.33 4.19
C LEU A 46 9.11 15.48 4.62
N ALA A 47 9.49 15.52 5.91
CA ALA A 47 10.60 14.75 6.46
C ALA A 47 10.28 13.25 6.64
N TYR A 48 9.00 12.89 6.57
CA TYR A 48 8.53 11.53 6.74
C TYR A 48 7.96 10.99 5.45
N ASP A 49 8.19 9.70 5.17
CA ASP A 49 7.50 9.03 4.08
C ASP A 49 6.32 8.22 4.62
N ILE A 50 5.14 8.79 4.44
CA ILE A 50 3.88 8.27 4.98
C ILE A 50 3.47 6.98 4.26
N VAL A 51 3.76 6.85 2.96
CA VAL A 51 3.33 5.65 2.19
C VAL A 51 4.12 4.42 2.57
N ILE A 52 5.31 4.51 3.15
CA ILE A 52 6.04 3.34 3.66
C ILE A 52 6.10 3.31 5.19
N PHE A 53 5.39 4.22 5.87
CA PHE A 53 5.45 4.36 7.31
C PHE A 53 6.88 4.60 7.84
N ASP A 54 7.72 5.31 7.07
CA ASP A 54 9.07 5.68 7.45
C ASP A 54 9.07 7.07 8.09
N PHE A 55 9.02 7.07 9.42
CA PHE A 55 9.08 8.28 10.24
C PHE A 55 10.51 8.59 10.69
N GLY A 56 11.49 8.44 9.78
CA GLY A 56 12.91 8.67 10.06
C GLY A 56 13.69 7.43 10.48
N LEU A 57 13.11 6.24 10.27
CA LEU A 57 13.79 4.96 10.50
C LEU A 57 15.00 4.85 9.57
N MET A 58 14.81 5.14 8.28
CA MET A 58 15.89 4.98 7.29
C MET A 58 17.03 5.96 7.52
N HIS A 59 16.73 7.18 7.96
CA HIS A 59 17.75 8.15 8.36
C HIS A 59 18.63 7.61 9.48
N ARG A 60 18.04 6.98 10.50
CA ARG A 60 18.77 6.43 11.65
C ARG A 60 19.58 5.18 11.30
N ILE A 61 19.04 4.31 10.45
CA ILE A 61 19.67 3.03 10.10
C ILE A 61 20.76 3.20 9.03
N LEU A 62 20.48 4.01 8.00
CA LEU A 62 21.37 4.18 6.84
C LEU A 62 22.22 5.45 6.92
N GLY A 63 21.93 6.37 7.84
CA GLY A 63 22.64 7.64 7.96
C GLY A 63 22.35 8.64 6.85
N THR A 64 21.25 8.48 6.10
CA THR A 64 20.94 9.28 4.91
C THR A 64 20.33 10.63 5.28
N THR A 65 20.76 11.73 4.66
CA THR A 65 20.23 13.09 4.95
C THR A 65 18.87 13.37 4.32
N GLU A 66 18.47 12.54 3.36
CA GLU A 66 17.20 12.60 2.65
C GLU A 66 16.46 11.26 2.77
N CYS A 67 15.17 11.26 2.41
CA CYS A 67 14.39 10.02 2.33
C CYS A 67 14.96 9.10 1.24
N VAL A 68 14.78 7.78 1.41
CA VAL A 68 15.25 6.77 0.44
C VAL A 68 14.65 7.00 -0.97
N ALA A 69 13.41 7.51 -1.10
CA ALA A 69 12.85 7.90 -2.41
C ALA A 69 13.76 8.85 -3.18
N ASN A 70 14.32 9.83 -2.50
CA ASN A 70 15.08 10.87 -3.17
C ASN A 70 16.33 10.28 -3.83
N TYR A 71 16.94 9.29 -3.18
CA TYR A 71 18.10 8.58 -3.72
C TYR A 71 17.78 7.59 -4.84
N LEU A 72 16.59 6.96 -4.81
CA LEU A 72 16.22 5.96 -5.80
C LEU A 72 15.76 6.60 -7.11
N ASP A 73 14.80 7.50 -7.00
CA ASP A 73 14.02 7.96 -8.15
C ASP A 73 13.48 9.38 -7.98
N GLY A 74 13.88 10.12 -6.94
CA GLY A 74 13.32 11.46 -6.64
C GLY A 74 11.85 11.45 -6.20
N GLY A 75 11.29 10.27 -5.90
CA GLY A 75 9.90 10.08 -5.51
C GLY A 75 8.88 10.01 -6.64
N TYR A 76 9.29 9.93 -7.92
CA TYR A 76 8.40 9.78 -9.07
C TYR A 76 7.59 8.47 -9.03
N MET A 77 8.24 7.35 -8.74
CA MET A 77 7.63 6.03 -8.56
C MET A 77 6.61 6.04 -7.43
N ARG A 78 6.90 6.72 -6.31
CA ARG A 78 5.95 6.85 -5.19
C ARG A 78 4.74 7.72 -5.55
N CYS A 79 4.95 8.79 -6.30
CA CYS A 79 3.87 9.64 -6.79
C CYS A 79 2.96 8.87 -7.76
N SER A 80 3.52 8.21 -8.78
CA SER A 80 2.76 7.39 -9.74
C SER A 80 2.01 6.27 -9.04
N TRP A 81 2.68 5.59 -8.09
CA TRP A 81 2.06 4.56 -7.25
C TRP A 81 0.84 5.09 -6.50
N CYS A 82 0.94 6.27 -5.87
CA CYS A 82 -0.18 6.85 -5.13
C CYS A 82 -1.40 7.12 -6.03
N VAL A 83 -1.18 7.57 -7.27
CA VAL A 83 -2.27 7.81 -8.23
C VAL A 83 -2.94 6.50 -8.64
N GLU A 84 -2.15 5.49 -9.01
CA GLU A 84 -2.67 4.17 -9.43
C GLU A 84 -3.38 3.45 -8.28
N GLN A 85 -2.79 3.47 -7.08
CA GLN A 85 -3.38 2.88 -5.88
C GLN A 85 -4.66 3.60 -5.46
N ALA A 86 -4.70 4.93 -5.50
CA ALA A 86 -5.91 5.68 -5.19
C ALA A 86 -7.05 5.36 -6.18
N ALA A 87 -6.74 5.27 -7.48
CA ALA A 87 -7.71 4.87 -8.49
C ALA A 87 -8.23 3.44 -8.25
N ALA A 88 -7.33 2.49 -8.00
CA ALA A 88 -7.69 1.09 -7.76
C ALA A 88 -8.53 0.91 -6.48
N LEU A 89 -8.20 1.59 -5.39
CA LEU A 89 -8.97 1.56 -4.14
C LEU A 89 -10.33 2.27 -4.26
N THR A 90 -10.40 3.36 -5.02
CA THR A 90 -11.68 4.05 -5.28
C THR A 90 -12.60 3.15 -6.10
N LEU A 91 -12.06 2.48 -7.13
CA LEU A 91 -12.79 1.48 -7.90
C LEU A 91 -13.27 0.34 -7.00
N LEU A 92 -12.41 -0.21 -6.14
CA LEU A 92 -12.78 -1.25 -5.18
C LEU A 92 -13.96 -0.82 -4.29
N LEU A 93 -13.91 0.39 -3.73
CA LEU A 93 -14.99 0.93 -2.89
C LEU A 93 -16.28 1.10 -3.69
N ALA A 94 -16.20 1.63 -4.91
CA ALA A 94 -17.35 1.77 -5.81
C ALA A 94 -17.97 0.41 -6.17
N CYS A 95 -17.16 -0.61 -6.44
CA CYS A 95 -17.61 -1.97 -6.72
C CYS A 95 -18.37 -2.57 -5.54
N VAL A 96 -17.82 -2.45 -4.33
CA VAL A 96 -18.45 -3.00 -3.12
C VAL A 96 -19.77 -2.30 -2.78
N CYS A 97 -19.87 -1.00 -3.05
CA CYS A 97 -21.07 -0.22 -2.73
C CYS A 97 -22.17 -0.31 -3.81
N CYS A 98 -21.81 -0.26 -5.08
CA CYS A 98 -22.75 0.12 -6.14
C CYS A 98 -22.91 -0.93 -7.25
N ILE A 99 -21.98 -1.88 -7.42
CA ILE A 99 -21.95 -2.74 -8.62
C ILE A 99 -22.11 -4.22 -8.25
N PRO A 100 -23.16 -4.91 -8.73
CA PRO A 100 -23.27 -6.35 -8.52
C PRO A 100 -22.21 -7.11 -9.35
N ARG A 101 -21.18 -7.60 -8.65
CA ARG A 101 -20.41 -8.83 -8.95
C ARG A 101 -19.49 -8.94 -10.19
N PRO A 102 -18.83 -7.90 -10.74
CA PRO A 102 -17.75 -8.14 -11.70
C PRO A 102 -16.44 -8.49 -10.95
N VAL A 103 -16.09 -9.78 -10.89
CA VAL A 103 -14.81 -10.26 -10.30
C VAL A 103 -13.61 -9.63 -11.02
N TRP A 104 -13.73 -9.43 -12.34
CA TRP A 104 -12.71 -8.78 -13.17
C TRP A 104 -12.32 -7.38 -12.68
N LEU A 105 -13.26 -6.64 -12.09
CA LEU A 105 -13.03 -5.25 -11.65
C LEU A 105 -12.27 -5.18 -10.31
N LEU A 106 -12.09 -6.31 -9.63
CA LEU A 106 -11.30 -6.42 -8.40
C LEU A 106 -9.80 -6.57 -8.66
N TRP A 107 -9.41 -7.01 -9.87
CA TRP A 107 -8.03 -7.31 -10.22
C TRP A 107 -7.07 -6.13 -10.03
N PRO A 108 -7.39 -4.89 -10.46
CA PRO A 108 -6.48 -3.77 -10.28
C PRO A 108 -6.15 -3.54 -8.80
N ALA A 109 -7.16 -3.58 -7.92
CA ALA A 109 -6.96 -3.42 -6.48
C ALA A 109 -6.16 -4.58 -5.87
N LEU A 110 -6.40 -5.81 -6.31
CA LEU A 110 -5.69 -7.00 -5.85
C LEU A 110 -4.21 -6.97 -6.24
N LEU A 111 -3.92 -6.62 -7.50
CA LEU A 111 -2.56 -6.54 -8.02
C LEU A 111 -1.79 -5.42 -7.34
N MET A 112 -2.35 -4.21 -7.27
CA MET A 112 -1.68 -3.07 -6.64
C MET A 112 -1.45 -3.29 -5.15
N GLN A 113 -2.44 -3.81 -4.41
CA GLN A 113 -2.26 -4.08 -2.98
C GLN A 113 -1.23 -5.21 -2.73
N SER A 114 -1.14 -6.20 -3.63
CA SER A 114 -0.14 -7.27 -3.54
C SER A 114 1.28 -6.77 -3.84
N SER A 115 1.47 -5.95 -4.88
CA SER A 115 2.78 -5.37 -5.18
C SER A 115 3.22 -4.35 -4.15
N TYR A 116 2.30 -3.67 -3.45
CA TYR A 116 2.65 -2.82 -2.30
C TYR A 116 3.27 -3.61 -1.16
N VAL A 117 2.61 -4.70 -0.72
CA VAL A 117 3.15 -5.57 0.34
C VAL A 117 4.47 -6.22 -0.09
N LEU A 118 4.59 -6.61 -1.36
CA LEU A 118 5.84 -7.12 -1.91
C LEU A 118 6.95 -6.06 -1.85
N GLY A 119 6.68 -4.82 -2.26
CA GLY A 119 7.63 -3.71 -2.18
C GLY A 119 8.09 -3.46 -0.75
N MET A 120 7.16 -3.43 0.21
CA MET A 120 7.46 -3.29 1.64
C MET A 120 8.29 -4.47 2.18
N ALA A 121 8.00 -5.69 1.73
CA ALA A 121 8.78 -6.87 2.11
C ALA A 121 10.21 -6.82 1.56
N ILE A 122 10.39 -6.42 0.30
CA ILE A 122 11.71 -6.23 -0.32
C ILE A 122 12.50 -5.14 0.40
N LEU A 123 11.87 -4.00 0.71
CA LEU A 123 12.50 -2.93 1.49
C LEU A 123 12.93 -3.43 2.85
N THR A 124 12.03 -4.14 3.56
CA THR A 124 12.33 -4.75 4.87
C THR A 124 13.51 -5.71 4.78
N MET A 125 13.57 -6.54 3.74
CA MET A 125 14.69 -7.46 3.50
C MET A 125 16.00 -6.73 3.22
N ALA A 126 15.95 -5.65 2.43
CA ALA A 126 17.14 -4.85 2.09
C ALA A 126 17.74 -4.15 3.33
N ILE A 127 16.89 -3.69 4.25
CA ILE A 127 17.34 -3.01 5.47
C ILE A 127 17.56 -3.96 6.65
N ALA A 128 17.08 -5.21 6.59
CA ALA A 128 17.18 -6.21 7.66
C ALA A 128 18.58 -6.36 8.28
N PRO A 129 19.69 -6.46 7.51
CA PRO A 129 21.02 -6.56 8.12
C PRO A 129 21.38 -5.33 8.94
N LYS A 130 21.02 -4.13 8.45
CA LYS A 130 21.28 -2.86 9.13
C LYS A 130 20.35 -2.61 10.31
N MET A 131 19.11 -3.09 10.22
CA MET A 131 18.19 -3.14 11.36
C MET A 131 18.76 -3.99 12.49
N LEU A 132 19.31 -5.18 12.18
CA LEU A 132 19.86 -6.08 13.19
C LEU A 132 21.10 -5.48 13.89
N GLU A 133 21.94 -4.81 13.12
CA GLU A 133 23.09 -4.06 13.64
C GLU A 133 22.64 -2.94 14.59
N ALA A 134 21.63 -2.15 14.18
CA ALA A 134 21.06 -1.07 15.01
C ALA A 134 20.35 -1.60 16.28
N LEU A 135 19.72 -2.77 16.22
CA LEU A 135 19.04 -3.40 17.36
C LEU A 135 19.99 -4.05 18.36
N THR A 136 21.19 -4.43 17.91
CA THR A 136 22.25 -4.99 18.78
C THR A 136 22.98 -3.88 19.55
N GLN A 137 22.93 -2.64 19.06
CA GLN A 137 23.35 -1.45 19.79
C GLN A 137 22.29 -1.00 20.81
N VAL A 138 22.59 0.06 21.57
CA VAL A 138 21.63 0.61 22.56
C VAL A 138 20.37 1.08 21.82
N VAL A 139 19.24 0.49 22.17
CA VAL A 139 17.95 0.82 21.57
C VAL A 139 17.41 2.10 22.21
N ASP A 140 17.55 3.20 21.48
CA ASP A 140 16.92 4.48 21.84
C ASP A 140 15.39 4.41 21.68
N GLN A 141 14.67 5.14 22.53
CA GLN A 141 13.20 5.19 22.50
C GLN A 141 12.64 5.68 21.14
N GLU A 142 13.30 6.67 20.51
CA GLU A 142 12.89 7.17 19.20
C GLU A 142 13.04 6.13 18.08
N LEU A 143 14.14 5.36 18.11
CA LEU A 143 14.37 4.26 17.16
C LEU A 143 13.30 3.17 17.34
N GLY A 144 12.97 2.85 18.59
CA GLY A 144 11.91 1.89 18.91
C GLY A 144 10.54 2.30 18.35
N ILE A 145 10.17 3.58 18.50
CA ILE A 145 8.89 4.10 17.96
C ILE A 145 8.89 4.03 16.43
N ALA A 146 9.96 4.49 15.76
CA ALA A 146 10.06 4.46 14.30
C ALA A 146 10.01 3.03 13.74
N LEU A 147 10.65 2.08 14.44
CA LEU A 147 10.61 0.67 14.09
C LEU A 147 9.21 0.07 14.26
N VAL A 148 8.56 0.32 15.40
CA VAL A 148 7.21 -0.18 15.66
C VAL A 148 6.21 0.40 14.65
N SER A 149 6.32 1.69 14.31
CA SER A 149 5.47 2.29 13.27
C SER A 149 5.66 1.62 11.91
N TYR A 150 6.91 1.39 11.50
CA TYR A 150 7.21 0.71 10.23
C TYR A 150 6.67 -0.73 10.22
N CYS A 151 6.97 -1.52 11.25
CA CYS A 151 6.47 -2.89 11.41
C CYS A 151 4.94 -2.95 11.45
N SER A 152 4.29 -1.99 12.12
CA SER A 152 2.82 -1.91 12.16
C SER A 152 2.23 -1.62 10.78
N GLY A 153 2.86 -0.75 9.98
CA GLY A 153 2.46 -0.47 8.61
C GLY A 153 2.59 -1.69 7.71
N VAL A 154 3.71 -2.43 7.81
CA VAL A 154 3.91 -3.69 7.09
C VAL A 154 2.84 -4.73 7.48
N ALA A 155 2.62 -4.93 8.77
CA ALA A 155 1.65 -5.90 9.28
C ALA A 155 0.21 -5.54 8.86
N PHE A 156 -0.18 -4.27 8.97
CA PHE A 156 -1.50 -3.80 8.56
C PHE A 156 -1.76 -4.05 7.08
N ASN A 157 -0.76 -3.76 6.23
CA ASN A 157 -0.88 -3.99 4.79
C ASN A 157 -0.91 -5.47 4.43
N TRP A 158 -0.13 -6.29 5.12
CA TRP A 158 -0.17 -7.74 4.94
C TRP A 158 -1.54 -8.32 5.29
N VAL A 159 -2.12 -7.91 6.43
CA VAL A 159 -3.48 -8.31 6.82
C VAL A 159 -4.52 -7.83 5.81
N PHE A 160 -4.40 -6.59 5.32
CA PHE A 160 -5.33 -6.09 4.31
C PHE A 160 -5.25 -6.91 3.00
N THR A 161 -4.05 -7.21 2.51
CA THR A 161 -3.84 -8.07 1.33
C THR A 161 -4.44 -9.45 1.56
N PHE A 162 -4.21 -10.05 2.72
CA PHE A 162 -4.78 -11.35 3.09
C PHE A 162 -6.31 -11.33 3.01
N ILE A 163 -6.96 -10.32 3.61
CA ILE A 163 -8.42 -10.17 3.57
C ILE A 163 -8.91 -9.98 2.12
N LEU A 164 -8.21 -9.18 1.32
CA LEU A 164 -8.60 -8.90 -0.07
C LEU A 164 -8.55 -10.17 -0.94
N TRP A 165 -7.51 -10.99 -0.78
CA TRP A 165 -7.39 -12.29 -1.44
C TRP A 165 -8.49 -13.27 -1.01
N HIS A 166 -8.80 -13.35 0.28
CA HIS A 166 -9.90 -14.21 0.77
C HIS A 166 -11.25 -13.77 0.22
N TYR A 167 -11.47 -12.45 0.14
CA TYR A 167 -12.68 -11.91 -0.46
C TYR A 167 -12.76 -12.24 -1.96
N TYR A 168 -11.66 -12.09 -2.70
CA TYR A 168 -11.57 -12.45 -4.11
C TYR A 168 -11.93 -13.92 -4.35
N TRP A 169 -11.26 -14.86 -3.67
CA TRP A 169 -11.52 -16.30 -3.83
C TRP A 169 -12.95 -16.68 -3.44
N GLY A 170 -13.49 -16.05 -2.38
CA GLY A 170 -14.87 -16.27 -1.98
C GLY A 170 -15.89 -15.84 -3.03
N MET A 171 -15.61 -14.79 -3.80
CA MET A 171 -16.45 -14.38 -4.93
C MET A 171 -16.25 -15.27 -6.15
N GLU A 172 -15.01 -15.63 -6.48
CA GLU A 172 -14.69 -16.51 -7.60
C GLU A 172 -15.37 -17.87 -7.45
N LYS A 173 -15.31 -18.48 -6.26
CA LYS A 173 -16.00 -19.74 -5.98
C LYS A 173 -17.51 -19.64 -6.22
N LYS A 174 -18.16 -18.55 -5.75
CA LYS A 174 -19.59 -18.32 -5.96
C LYS A 174 -19.95 -18.16 -7.44
N GLN A 175 -19.09 -17.50 -8.22
CA GLN A 175 -19.29 -17.35 -9.66
C GLN A 175 -19.18 -18.70 -10.39
N LEU A 176 -18.18 -19.51 -10.02
CA LEU A 176 -18.02 -20.85 -10.57
C LEU A 176 -19.22 -21.76 -10.23
N GLU A 177 -19.71 -21.73 -9.00
CA GLU A 177 -20.90 -22.49 -8.58
C GLU A 177 -22.16 -22.08 -9.37
N MET A 178 -22.37 -20.78 -9.59
CA MET A 178 -23.50 -20.29 -10.40
C MET A 178 -23.35 -20.65 -11.88
N GLY A 179 -22.14 -20.58 -12.44
CA GLY A 179 -21.87 -20.98 -13.82
C GLY A 179 -22.06 -22.47 -14.06
N GLN A 180 -21.67 -23.32 -13.11
CA GLN A 180 -21.78 -24.77 -13.22
C GLN A 180 -23.23 -25.26 -13.06
N GLY A 181 -24.06 -24.57 -12.26
CA GLY A 181 -25.50 -24.81 -12.21
C GLY A 181 -26.19 -24.61 -13.56
N HIS A 182 -25.85 -23.52 -14.26
CA HIS A 182 -26.44 -23.20 -15.56
C HIS A 182 -26.06 -24.21 -16.66
N THR A 183 -24.81 -24.68 -16.67
CA THR A 183 -24.35 -25.70 -17.63
C THR A 183 -25.05 -27.05 -17.42
N ASN A 184 -25.25 -27.44 -16.15
CA ASN A 184 -25.93 -28.71 -15.83
C ASN A 184 -27.41 -28.69 -16.23
N GLU A 185 -28.12 -27.56 -16.08
CA GLU A 185 -29.51 -27.40 -16.55
C GLU A 185 -29.62 -27.51 -18.08
N LEU A 186 -28.68 -26.88 -18.81
CA LEU A 186 -28.63 -26.95 -20.28
C LEU A 186 -28.36 -28.37 -20.80
N GLU A 187 -27.46 -29.13 -20.16
CA GLU A 187 -27.25 -30.54 -20.52
C GLU A 187 -28.51 -31.39 -20.25
N GLN A 188 -29.22 -31.09 -19.16
CA GLN A 188 -30.44 -31.80 -18.81
C GLN A 188 -31.55 -31.56 -19.85
N ASP A 189 -31.77 -30.30 -20.26
CA ASP A 189 -32.74 -29.97 -21.31
C ASP A 189 -32.41 -30.59 -22.66
N VAL A 190 -31.13 -30.57 -23.07
CA VAL A 190 -30.67 -31.20 -24.32
C VAL A 190 -30.84 -32.73 -24.29
N SER A 191 -30.70 -33.35 -23.11
CA SER A 191 -30.90 -34.79 -22.95
C SER A 191 -32.38 -35.21 -22.99
N VAL A 192 -33.28 -34.35 -22.52
CA VAL A 192 -34.74 -34.57 -22.56
C VAL A 192 -35.28 -34.42 -23.98
N GLN A 193 -34.81 -33.44 -24.75
CA GLN A 193 -35.22 -33.24 -26.15
C GLN A 193 -34.73 -34.34 -27.11
N ARG A 194 -33.79 -35.19 -26.69
CA ARG A 194 -33.24 -36.29 -27.50
C ARG A 194 -33.99 -37.63 -27.34
N LYS A 195 -34.98 -37.71 -26.46
CA LYS A 195 -35.86 -38.87 -26.27
C LYS A 195 -37.23 -38.62 -26.89
#